data_AF-A0A1J6J889-F1
#
_entry.id   AF-A0A1J6J889-F1
#
_cell.length_a   1.000
_cell.length_b   1.000
_cell.length_c   1.000
_cell.angle_alpha   90.00
_cell.angle_beta   90.00
_cell.angle_gamma   90.00
#
_symmetry.space_group_name_H-M   'P 1'
#
loop_
_entity.id
_entity.type
_entity.pdbx_description
1 polymer ?
#
loop_
_entity_poly.entity_id
_entity_poly.type
_entity_poly.pdbx_seq_one_letter_code
_entity_poly.pdbx_strand_id
1 'polypeptide(L)' 'MGLTTVEGSPLLADFLRQCGGYAVIDGGLATELERHGADLNDPLWSAKCLISSPHLIRR' A
#
# COMPACT_ATOMS: atom_id res chain seq x y z
N MET A 1 33.89 -3.00 -4.98
CA MET A 1 32.70 -2.79 -4.14
C MET A 1 31.74 -1.91 -4.91
N GLY A 2 31.07 -2.46 -5.92
CA GLY A 2 30.16 -1.71 -6.77
C GLY A 2 28.80 -1.59 -6.08
N LEU A 3 28.42 -0.36 -5.72
CA LEU A 3 27.03 -0.04 -5.43
C LEU A 3 26.28 -0.17 -6.77
N THR A 4 25.58 -1.28 -6.96
CA THR A 4 24.59 -1.35 -8.04
C THR A 4 23.47 -0.41 -7.65
N THR A 5 23.51 0.82 -8.17
CA THR A 5 22.37 1.72 -8.14
C THR A 5 21.24 0.99 -8.84
N VAL A 6 20.22 0.60 -8.08
CA VAL A 6 18.97 0.13 -8.65
C VAL A 6 18.44 1.33 -9.43
N GLU A 7 18.44 1.26 -10.77
CA GLU A 7 17.81 2.32 -11.57
C GLU A 7 16.34 2.40 -11.13
N GLY A 8 15.97 3.52 -10.52
CA GLY A 8 14.61 3.75 -10.06
C GLY A 8 13.64 3.64 -11.23
N SER A 9 12.44 3.14 -10.98
CA SER A 9 11.37 3.08 -11.99
C SER A 9 11.19 4.47 -12.64
N PRO A 10 11.33 4.60 -13.97
CA PRO A 10 11.14 5.88 -14.66
C PRO A 10 9.78 6.50 -14.34
N LEU A 11 8.74 5.67 -14.18
CA LEU A 11 7.39 6.11 -13.81
C LEU A 11 7.36 6.77 -12.42
N LEU A 12 8.06 6.19 -11.44
CA LEU A 12 8.09 6.76 -10.09
C LEU A 12 8.89 8.07 -10.07
N ALA A 13 10.00 8.13 -10.82
CA ALA A 13 10.79 9.34 -10.94
C ALA A 13 9.99 10.49 -11.58
N ASP A 14 9.25 10.20 -12.64
CA ASP A 14 8.39 11.19 -13.31
C ASP A 14 7.23 11.63 -12.40
N PHE A 15 6.60 10.70 -11.70
CA PHE A 15 5.57 11.01 -10.72
C PHE A 15 6.08 11.94 -9.61
N LEU A 16 7.23 11.63 -9.00
CA LEU A 16 7.81 12.47 -7.95
C LEU A 16 8.15 13.88 -8.46
N ARG A 17 8.64 14.02 -9.70
CA ARG A 17 8.86 15.34 -10.33
C ARG A 17 7.57 16.14 -10.46
N GLN A 18 6.48 15.49 -10.88
CA GLN A 18 5.16 16.12 -10.98
C GLN A 18 4.62 16.55 -9.59
N CYS A 19 4.97 15.81 -8.54
CA CYS A 19 4.58 16.12 -7.16
C CYS A 19 5.49 17.14 -6.44
N GLY A 20 6.49 17.72 -7.11
CA GLY A 20 7.41 18.70 -6.49
C GLY A 20 8.60 18.08 -5.75
N GLY A 21 8.93 16.82 -6.06
CA GLY A 21 10.10 16.09 -5.55
C GLY A 21 9.81 15.08 -4.45
N TYR A 22 8.59 15.05 -3.92
CA TYR A 22 8.16 14.16 -2.84
C TYR A 22 6.70 13.76 -3.05
N ALA A 23 6.35 12.56 -2.58
CA ALA A 23 4.96 12.09 -2.56
C ALA A 23 4.58 11.67 -1.14
N VAL A 24 3.38 12.08 -0.72
CA VAL A 24 2.74 11.55 0.47
C VAL A 24 1.93 10.34 0.04
N ILE A 25 2.10 9.22 0.75
CA ILE A 25 1.37 7.98 0.52
C ILE A 25 0.50 7.66 1.74
N ASP A 26 -0.45 6.75 1.54
CA ASP A 26 -1.22 6.18 2.63
C ASP A 26 -0.42 5.10 3.39
N GLY A 27 -1.04 4.55 4.43
CA GLY A 27 -0.47 3.49 5.24
C GLY A 27 -1.47 2.97 6.26
N GLY A 28 -1.10 1.95 7.04
CA GLY A 28 -1.89 1.49 8.17
C GLY A 28 -3.21 0.78 7.82
N LEU A 29 -3.40 0.33 6.57
CA LEU A 29 -4.63 -0.33 6.13
C LEU A 29 -5.05 -1.51 7.03
N ALA A 30 -4.11 -2.37 7.43
CA ALA A 30 -4.39 -3.50 8.33
C ALA A 30 -4.96 -3.01 9.68
N THR A 31 -4.32 -2.01 10.29
CA THR A 31 -4.75 -1.42 11.56
C THR A 31 -6.16 -0.82 11.46
N GLU A 32 -6.47 -0.13 10.36
CA GLU A 32 -7.81 0.43 10.16
C GLU A 32 -8.86 -0.64 9.90
N LEU A 33 -8.52 -1.72 9.21
CA LEU A 33 -9.41 -2.87 9.03
C LEU A 33 -9.73 -3.54 10.38
N GLU A 34 -8.72 -3.76 11.23
CA GLU A 34 -8.93 -4.29 12.59
C GLU A 34 -9.76 -3.34 13.46
N ARG A 35 -9.50 -2.02 13.38
CA ARG A 35 -10.29 -0.99 14.06
C ARG A 35 -11.76 -1.02 13.62
N HIS A 36 -12.04 -1.45 12.40
CA HIS A 36 -13.38 -1.65 11.86
C HIS A 36 -13.93 -3.07 12.05
N GLY A 37 -13.26 -3.92 12.84
CA GLY A 37 -13.74 -5.23 13.23
C GLY A 37 -13.40 -6.36 12.26
N ALA A 38 -12.50 -6.12 11.29
CA ALA A 38 -11.99 -7.20 10.46
C ALA A 38 -11.07 -8.14 11.26
N ASP A 39 -11.25 -9.43 11.09
CA ASP A 39 -10.36 -10.45 11.63
C ASP A 39 -9.21 -10.73 10.64
N LEU A 40 -7.99 -10.35 11.03
CA LEU A 40 -6.77 -10.50 10.22
C LEU A 40 -5.92 -11.72 10.63
N ASN A 41 -6.41 -12.60 11.51
CA ASN A 41 -5.66 -13.79 11.96
C ASN A 41 -5.49 -14.87 10.87
N ASP A 42 -6.04 -14.65 9.68
CA ASP A 42 -5.83 -15.47 8.50
C ASP A 42 -4.59 -14.99 7.73
N PRO A 43 -3.59 -15.83 7.41
CA PRO A 43 -2.42 -15.42 6.63
C PRO A 43 -2.77 -14.83 5.25
N LEU A 44 -3.95 -15.13 4.72
CA LEU A 44 -4.49 -14.59 3.47
C LEU A 44 -5.64 -13.60 3.72
N TRP A 45 -5.62 -12.89 4.85
CA TRP A 45 -6.66 -11.93 5.25
C TRP A 45 -6.99 -10.91 4.16
N SER A 46 -6.02 -10.49 3.34
CA SER A 46 -6.22 -9.48 2.31
C SER A 46 -7.11 -10.01 1.19
N ALA A 47 -6.84 -11.22 0.71
CA ALA A 47 -7.67 -11.90 -0.28
C ALA A 47 -9.08 -12.19 0.28
N LYS A 48 -9.15 -12.68 1.53
CA LYS A 48 -10.42 -12.91 2.21
C LYS A 48 -11.23 -11.62 2.33
N CYS A 49 -10.62 -10.52 2.78
CA CYS A 49 -11.26 -9.21 2.95
C CYS A 49 -11.77 -8.65 1.62
N LEU A 50 -11.00 -8.79 0.54
CA LEU A 50 -11.42 -8.37 -0.81
C LEU A 50 -12.68 -9.11 -1.29
N ILE A 51 -12.85 -10.38 -0.90
CA ILE A 51 -14.02 -11.19 -1.30
C ILE A 51 -15.19 -10.99 -0.33
N SER A 52 -14.95 -11.08 0.98
CA SER A 52 -15.99 -11.11 2.01
C SER A 52 -16.46 -9.72 2.45
N SER A 53 -15.57 -8.74 2.45
CA SER A 53 -15.79 -7.41 3.03
C SER A 53 -15.21 -6.27 2.18
N PRO A 54 -15.42 -6.23 0.84
CA PRO A 54 -14.79 -5.23 -0.04
C PRO A 54 -15.16 -3.78 0.31
N HIS A 55 -16.28 -3.58 1.02
CA HIS A 55 -16.70 -2.26 1.49
C HIS A 55 -15.74 -1.67 2.54
N LEU A 56 -15.03 -2.49 3.31
CA LEU A 56 -14.03 -2.01 4.28
C LEU A 56 -12.75 -1.48 3.60
N ILE A 57 -12.46 -1.93 2.38
CA ILE A 57 -11.29 -1.50 1.60
C ILE A 57 -11.55 -0.16 0.89
N ARG A 58 -12.81 0.12 0.51
CA ARG A 58 -13.18 1.33 -0.25
C ARG A 58 -13.63 2.49 0.63
N ARG A 59 -13.78 2.26 1.93
CA ARG A 59 -14.26 3.26 2.87
C ARG A 59 -13.22 4.37 3.05
#